data_AF-A0A930AYY4-F1
#
_entry.id   AF-A0A930AYY4-F1
#
_cell.length_a   1.000
_cell.length_b   1.000
_cell.length_c   1.000
_cell.angle_alpha   90.00
_cell.angle_beta   90.00
_cell.angle_gamma   90.00
#
_symmetry.space_group_name_H-M   'P 1'
#
loop_
_entity.id
_entity.type
_entity.pdbx_description
1 polymer ?
#
loop_
_entity_poly.entity_id
_entity_poly.type
_entity_poly.pdbx_seq_one_letter_code
_entity_poly.pdbx_strand_id
1 'polypeptide(L)' 'CTPIFEGDNLVVTGVLIEARSIEDSGEGICFNVFCYNVQPNIKIDYHTGDHQLIMQD' A
#
# COMPACT_ATOMS: atom_id res chain seq x y z
N CYS A 1 5.24 8.65 -3.86
CA CYS A 1 4.88 7.24 -3.63
C CYS A 1 5.96 6.66 -2.73
N THR A 2 5.63 6.40 -1.47
CA THR A 2 6.60 6.08 -0.41
C THR A 2 6.21 4.75 0.22
N PRO A 3 7.04 3.69 0.08
CA PRO A 3 6.78 2.40 0.69
C PRO A 3 6.88 2.49 2.22
N ILE A 4 5.94 1.88 2.94
CA ILE A 4 5.93 1.83 4.40
C ILE A 4 6.16 0.38 4.83
N PHE A 5 7.26 0.18 5.56
CA PHE A 5 7.63 -1.10 6.18
C PHE A 5 7.36 -1.04 7.68
N GLU A 6 6.91 -2.17 8.23
CA GLU A 6 6.84 -2.38 9.68
C GLU A 6 8.04 -3.21 10.14
N GLY A 7 8.81 -2.70 11.10
CA GLY A 7 9.97 -3.41 11.65
C GLY A 7 11.01 -3.76 10.58
N ASP A 8 11.38 -5.03 10.53
CA ASP A 8 12.36 -5.63 9.62
C ASP A 8 11.70 -6.43 8.48
N ASN A 9 10.41 -6.21 8.22
CA ASN A 9 9.69 -6.88 7.14
C ASN A 9 10.36 -6.64 5.78
N LEU A 10 10.50 -7.70 4.98
CA LEU A 10 11.03 -7.60 3.62
C LEU A 10 10.01 -7.04 2.62
N VAL A 11 8.72 -7.12 2.95
CA VAL A 11 7.61 -6.61 2.12
C VAL A 11 6.87 -5.49 2.84
N VAL A 12 6.46 -4.49 2.07
CA VAL A 12 5.76 -3.30 2.57
C VAL A 12 4.35 -3.66 3.07
N THR A 13 3.93 -3.06 4.18
CA THR A 13 2.53 -3.10 4.65
C THR A 13 1.62 -2.37 3.67
N GLY A 14 2.14 -1.33 3.02
CA GLY A 14 1.43 -0.52 2.06
C GLY A 14 2.27 0.64 1.58
N VAL A 15 1.64 1.53 0.83
CA VAL A 15 2.33 2.63 0.17
C VAL A 15 1.56 3.93 0.39
N LEU A 16 2.26 4.96 0.85
CA LEU A 16 1.73 6.32 0.90
C LEU A 16 1.83 6.94 -0.51
N ILE A 17 0.68 7.29 -1.08
CA ILE A 17 0.59 7.91 -2.41
C ILE A 17 0.10 9.34 -2.24
N GLU A 18 0.94 10.27 -2.63
CA GLU A 18 0.69 11.71 -2.59
C GLU A 18 0.69 12.25 -4.03
N ALA A 19 -0.30 13.05 -4.37
CA ALA A 19 -0.34 13.79 -5.62
C ALA A 19 -1.06 15.12 -5.45
N ARG A 20 -0.55 16.14 -6.14
CA ARG A 20 -1.15 17.47 -6.18
C ARG A 20 -0.91 18.10 -7.55
N SER A 21 -1.97 18.52 -8.23
CA SER A 21 -1.88 19.32 -9.44
C SER A 21 -1.15 20.64 -9.15
N ILE A 22 -0.25 21.04 -10.05
CA ILE A 22 0.57 22.25 -9.88
C ILE A 22 -0.14 23.44 -10.53
N GLU A 23 -0.69 23.21 -11.71
CA GLU A 23 -1.34 24.17 -12.60
C GLU A 23 -2.55 24.88 -11.98
N ASP A 24 -3.29 24.20 -11.12
CA ASP A 24 -4.53 24.69 -10.49
C ASP A 24 -4.44 24.68 -8.97
N SER A 25 -3.22 24.58 -8.41
CA SER A 25 -3.01 24.47 -6.97
C SER A 25 -3.75 23.30 -6.29
N GLY A 26 -3.98 22.21 -7.01
CA GLY A 26 -4.57 20.99 -6.48
C GLY A 26 -6.09 20.96 -6.52
N GLU A 27 -6.75 21.85 -7.27
CA GLU A 27 -8.20 21.79 -7.44
C GLU A 27 -8.64 20.55 -8.23
N GLY A 28 -7.89 20.14 -9.24
CA GLY A 28 -8.15 18.93 -10.03
C GLY A 28 -7.74 17.65 -9.29
N ILE A 29 -6.46 17.54 -8.94
CA ILE A 29 -5.92 16.41 -8.18
C ILE A 29 -5.31 16.93 -6.88
N CYS A 30 -5.80 16.46 -5.74
CA CYS A 30 -5.15 16.63 -4.44
C CYS A 30 -5.52 15.46 -3.53
N PHE A 31 -4.57 14.55 -3.33
CA PHE A 31 -4.78 13.41 -2.44
C PHE A 31 -3.50 13.02 -1.71
N ASN A 32 -3.72 12.44 -0.54
CA ASN A 32 -2.72 11.78 0.28
C ASN A 32 -3.39 10.54 0.88
N VAL A 33 -3.11 9.38 0.28
CA VAL A 33 -3.82 8.13 0.60
C VAL A 33 -2.83 7.02 0.92
N PHE A 34 -3.22 6.14 1.85
CA PHE A 34 -2.49 4.91 2.11
C PHE A 34 -3.12 3.75 1.33
N CYS A 35 -2.34 3.13 0.45
CA CYS A 35 -2.73 1.96 -0.31
C CYS A 35 -2.19 0.70 0.38
N TYR A 36 -3.08 -0.10 0.98
CA TYR A 36 -2.71 -1.34 1.65
C TYR A 36 -2.19 -2.37 0.64
N ASN A 37 -1.09 -3.04 0.98
CA ASN A 37 -0.52 -4.11 0.16
C ASN A 37 -1.20 -5.45 0.45
N VAL A 38 -2.52 -5.49 0.24
CA VAL A 38 -3.37 -6.67 0.49
C VAL A 38 -4.07 -7.10 -0.78
N GLN A 39 -4.44 -8.38 -0.83
CA GLN A 39 -5.25 -8.93 -1.90
C GLN A 39 -6.35 -9.82 -1.29
N PRO A 40 -7.60 -9.75 -1.77
CA PRO A 40 -8.65 -10.66 -1.34
C PRO A 40 -8.21 -12.12 -1.45
N ASN A 41 -8.52 -12.91 -0.43
CA ASN A 41 -8.20 -14.34 -0.33
C ASN A 41 -6.71 -14.68 -0.34
N ILE A 42 -5.80 -13.72 -0.16
CA ILE A 42 -4.37 -13.98 0.00
C ILE A 42 -3.90 -13.53 1.37
N LYS A 43 -3.24 -14.43 2.09
CA LYS A 43 -2.44 -14.08 3.26
C LYS A 43 -0.99 -13.92 2.83
N ILE A 44 -0.43 -12.75 3.10
CA ILE A 44 0.99 -12.43 2.85
C ILE A 44 1.74 -12.54 4.18
N ASP A 45 2.88 -13.24 4.17
CA ASP A 45 3.91 -13.10 5.20
C ASP A 45 4.79 -11.91 4.83
N TYR A 46 4.59 -10.77 5.48
CA TYR A 46 5.35 -9.55 5.15
C TYR A 46 6.82 -9.64 5.56
N HIS A 47 7.17 -10.54 6.48
CA HIS A 47 8.54 -10.72 6.92
C HIS A 47 9.36 -11.46 5.86
N THR A 48 8.81 -12.51 5.25
CA THR A 48 9.54 -13.32 4.24
C THR A 48 9.18 -12.99 2.79
N GLY A 49 7.99 -12.45 2.55
CA GLY A 49 7.40 -12.25 1.22
C GLY A 49 6.67 -13.47 0.65
N ASP A 50 6.55 -14.55 1.41
CA ASP A 50 5.72 -15.70 1.04
C ASP A 50 4.23 -15.35 1.07
N HIS A 51 3.42 -16.12 0.33
CA HIS A 51 1.97 -15.92 0.30
C HIS A 51 1.21 -17.24 0.13
N GLN A 52 -0.04 -17.24 0.60
CA GLN A 52 -0.93 -18.40 0.56
C GLN A 52 -2.36 -17.98 0.22
N LEU A 53 -3.05 -18.80 -0.58
CA LEU A 53 -4.49 -18.69 -0.77
C LEU A 53 -5.20 -19.09 0.53
N ILE A 54 -6.09 -18.24 1.01
CA ILE A 54 -6.96 -18.50 2.16
C ILE A 54 -8.42 -18.52 1.69
N MET A 55 -9.21 -19.46 2.21
CA MET A 55 -10.66 -19.46 2.02
C MET A 55 -11.24 -18.38 2.94
N GLN A 56 -12.07 -17.49 2.40
CA GLN A 56 -12.95 -16.65 3.22
C GLN A 56 -14.28 -17.37 3.41
N ASP A 57 -14.77 -17.40 4.66
CA ASP A 57 -16.12 -17.88 5.00
C ASP A 57 -17.21 -17.01 4.36
#